data_AF-A0A8J6R9B1-F1
#
_entry.id   AF-A0A8J6R9B1-F1
#
_cell.length_a   1.000
_cell.length_b   1.000
_cell.length_c   1.000
_cell.angle_alpha   90.00
_cell.angle_beta   90.00
_cell.angle_gamma   90.00
#
_symmetry.space_group_name_H-M   'P 1'
#
loop_
_entity.id
_entity.type
_entity.pdbx_description
1 polymer ?
#
loop_
_entity_poly.entity_id
_entity_poly.type
_entity_poly.pdbx_seq_one_letter_code
_entity_poly.pdbx_strand_id
1 'polypeptide(L)' 'MADRVTVDIEGLRERIDEAYSDNPLWTELSLAQKLRRLLLDGLEKVEGDRLSKTPSSTSKVDS' A
#
# COMPACT_ATOMS: atom_id res chain seq x y z
N MET A 1 3.95 6.38 22.85
CA MET A 1 3.80 4.91 22.90
C MET A 1 3.79 4.43 21.45
N ALA A 2 4.69 3.54 21.07
CA ALA A 2 4.71 3.03 19.69
C ALA A 2 3.62 1.98 19.56
N ASP A 3 2.72 2.15 18.61
CA ASP A 3 1.69 1.15 18.31
C ASP A 3 2.37 -0.04 17.62
N ARG A 4 2.34 -1.21 18.27
CA ARG A 4 3.03 -2.41 17.80
C ARG A 4 2.02 -3.53 17.62
N VAL A 5 1.96 -4.07 16.41
CA VAL A 5 1.12 -5.22 16.09
C VAL A 5 2.04 -6.36 15.67
N THR A 6 1.76 -7.56 16.18
CA THR A 6 2.41 -8.79 15.71
C THR A 6 1.55 -9.35 14.57
N VAL A 7 2.17 -9.63 13.44
CA VAL A 7 1.49 -10.14 12.25
C VAL A 7 2.18 -11.43 11.84
N ASP A 8 1.39 -12.46 11.58
CA ASP A 8 1.89 -13.67 10.96
C ASP A 8 2.11 -13.43 9.46
N ILE A 9 3.31 -13.74 9.00
CA ILE A 9 3.76 -13.55 7.62
C ILE A 9 4.30 -14.85 7.02
N GLU A 10 3.99 -15.99 7.63
CA GLU A 10 4.30 -17.30 7.08
C GLU A 10 3.76 -17.42 5.64
N GLY A 11 4.59 -17.91 4.72
CA GLY A 11 4.27 -17.98 3.28
C GLY A 11 4.22 -16.64 2.53
N LEU A 12 4.34 -15.49 3.21
CA LEU A 12 4.38 -14.17 2.56
C LEU A 12 5.80 -13.66 2.35
N ARG A 13 6.78 -14.19 3.08
CA ARG A 13 8.16 -13.69 3.08
C ARG A 13 8.79 -13.69 1.68
N GLU A 14 8.67 -14.79 0.95
CA GLU A 14 9.17 -14.91 -0.43
C GLU A 14 8.49 -13.90 -1.36
N ARG A 15 7.16 -13.77 -1.27
CA ARG A 15 6.40 -12.80 -2.05
C ARG A 15 6.79 -11.36 -1.74
N ILE A 16 7.12 -11.04 -0.48
CA ILE A 16 7.61 -9.72 -0.08
C ILE A 16 8.99 -9.45 -0.69
N ASP A 17 9.87 -10.45 -0.70
CA ASP A 17 11.20 -10.33 -1.30
C ASP A 17 11.13 -10.17 -2.83
N GLU A 18 10.15 -10.78 -3.49
CA GLU A 18 9.94 -10.69 -4.94
C GLU A 18 9.13 -9.46 -5.40
N ALA A 19 8.42 -8.78 -4.51
CA ALA A 19 7.47 -7.71 -4.88
C ALA A 19 8.07 -6.58 -5.72
N TYR A 20 9.37 -6.29 -5.54
CA TYR A 20 10.12 -5.34 -6.35
C TYR A 20 11.48 -5.95 -6.76
N SER A 21 11.46 -7.19 -7.26
CA SER A 21 12.66 -7.92 -7.70
C SER A 21 13.51 -7.15 -8.71
N ASP A 22 12.88 -6.30 -9.52
CA ASP A 22 13.56 -5.51 -10.55
C ASP A 22 14.30 -4.29 -9.96
N ASN A 23 14.07 -3.96 -8.69
CA ASN A 23 14.74 -2.86 -8.01
C ASN A 23 15.91 -3.41 -7.16
N PRO A 24 17.18 -3.16 -7.55
CA PRO A 24 18.34 -3.70 -6.82
C PRO A 24 18.38 -3.22 -5.36
N LEU A 25 17.91 -2.00 -5.08
CA LEU A 25 17.84 -1.45 -3.73
C LEU A 25 16.84 -2.19 -2.84
N TRP A 26 15.87 -2.90 -3.43
CA TRP A 26 14.91 -3.69 -2.66
C TRP A 26 15.59 -4.81 -1.89
N THR A 27 16.61 -5.44 -2.47
CA THR A 27 17.33 -6.54 -1.84
C THR A 27 18.13 -6.11 -0.60
N GLU A 28 18.51 -4.84 -0.54
CA GLU A 28 19.26 -4.25 0.58
C GLU A 28 18.36 -3.85 1.76
N LEU A 29 17.04 -3.77 1.56
CA LEU A 29 16.10 -3.39 2.60
C LEU A 29 15.83 -4.53 3.58
N SER A 30 15.75 -4.18 4.86
CA SER A 30 15.23 -5.07 5.89
C SER A 30 13.74 -5.40 5.63
N LEU A 31 13.30 -6.55 6.13
CA LEU A 31 11.89 -6.97 6.03
C LEU A 31 10.92 -5.92 6.57
N ALA A 32 11.26 -5.23 7.67
CA ALA A 32 10.43 -4.16 8.22
C ALA A 32 10.30 -2.96 7.27
N GLN A 33 11.38 -2.58 6.58
CA GLN A 33 11.35 -1.51 5.58
C GLN A 33 10.53 -1.92 4.35
N LYS A 34 10.68 -3.17 3.89
CA LYS A 34 9.88 -3.74 2.79
C LYS A 34 8.39 -3.71 3.11
N LEU A 35 8.01 -4.23 4.29
CA LEU A 35 6.63 -4.21 4.78
C LEU A 35 6.07 -2.79 4.87
N ARG A 36 6.85 -1.85 5.44
CA ARG A 36 6.43 -0.45 5.52
C ARG A 36 6.18 0.15 4.14
N ARG A 37 7.03 -0.14 3.15
CA ARG A 37 6.85 0.37 1.79
C ARG A 37 5.59 -0.20 1.15
N LEU A 38 5.39 -1.53 1.23
CA LEU A 38 4.22 -2.19 0.68
C LEU A 38 2.91 -1.67 1.30
N LEU A 39 2.90 -1.39 2.60
CA LEU A 39 1.75 -0.79 3.28
C LEU A 39 1.45 0.62 2.77
N LEU A 40 2.47 1.46 2.56
CA LEU A 40 2.29 2.79 2.00
C LEU A 40 1.72 2.73 0.57
N ASP A 41 2.30 1.89 -0.29
CA ASP A 41 1.80 1.73 -1.67
C ASP A 41 0.35 1.20 -1.69
N GLY A 42 -0.01 0.33 -0.74
CA GLY A 42 -1.39 -0.14 -0.56
C GLY A 42 -2.36 0.96 -0.11
N LEU A 43 -1.94 1.82 0.82
CA LEU A 43 -2.73 2.97 1.28
C LEU A 43 -2.96 3.97 0.15
N GLU A 44 -1.91 4.32 -0.61
CA GLU A 44 -2.02 5.22 -1.76
C GLU A 44 -3.01 4.70 -2.81
N LYS A 45 -3.00 3.39 -3.08
CA LYS A 45 -3.98 2.76 -4.00
C LYS A 45 -5.41 2.86 -3.48
N VAL A 46 -5.64 2.56 -2.21
CA VAL A 46 -6.98 2.65 -1.61
C VAL A 46 -7.49 4.09 -1.59
N GLU A 47 -6.63 5.06 -1.31
CA GLU A 47 -6.97 6.48 -1.35
C GLU A 47 -7.29 6.95 -2.78
N GLY A 48 -6.48 6.55 -3.77
CA GLY A 48 -6.72 6.85 -5.18
C GLY A 48 -8.02 6.23 -5.70
N ASP A 49 -8.31 4.98 -5.32
CA ASP A 49 -9.57 4.30 -5.64
C ASP A 49 -10.78 4.99 -5.02
N ARG A 50 -10.64 5.55 -3.81
CA ARG A 50 -11.72 6.30 -3.16
C ARG A 50 -11.99 7.62 -3.88
N LEU A 51 -10.94 8.33 -4.30
CA LEU A 51 -11.05 9.60 -5.02
C LEU A 51 -11.60 9.42 -6.44
N SER A 52 -11.29 8.31 -7.12
CA SER A 52 -11.81 8.01 -8.46
C SER A 52 -13.27 7.53 -8.46
N LYS A 53 -13.77 7.00 -7.32
CA LYS A 53 -15.14 6.50 -7.18
C LYS A 53 -16.13 7.50 -6.60
N THR A 54 -15.72 8.72 -6.23
CA THR A 54 -16.72 9.76 -5.89
C THR A 54 -17.49 10.13 -7.16
N PRO A 55 -18.80 9.86 -7.24
CA PRO A 55 -19.57 10.40 -8.34
C PRO A 55 -19.49 11.92 -8.23
N SER A 56 -19.01 12.56 -9.29
CA SER A 56 -19.27 13.97 -9.51
C SER A 56 -20.78 14.15 -9.50
N SER A 57 -21.35 14.45 -8.32
CA SER A 57 -22.68 15.01 -8.19
C SER A 57 -22.61 16.39 -8.83
N THR A 58 -22.72 16.40 -10.15
CA THR A 58 -23.11 17.58 -10.91
C THR A 58 -24.55 17.84 -10.53
N SER A 59 -24.74 18.58 -9.44
CA SER A 59 -25.97 19.28 -9.16
C SER A 59 -26.19 20.25 -10.31
N LYS A 60 -26.96 19.81 -11.31
CA LYS A 60 -27.75 20.71 -12.15
C LYS A 60 -28.62 21.51 -11.19
N VAL A 61 -28.21 22.74 -10.89
CA VAL A 61 -29.16 23.76 -10.44
C VAL A 61 -29.91 24.19 -11.70
N ASP A 62 -31.14 23.68 -11.75
CA ASP A 62 -32.14 23.88 -12.79
C ASP A 62 -32.78 25.26 -12.63
N SER A 63 -33.04 25.90 -13.78
CA SER A 63 -34.02 26.99 -14.05
C SER A 63 -33.84 28.37 -13.43
#